data_AF-A0A3C0ZDR8-F1
#
_entry.id   AF-A0A3C0ZDR8-F1
#
_cell.length_a   1.000
_cell.length_b   1.000
_cell.length_c   1.000
_cell.angle_alpha   90.00
_cell.angle_beta   90.00
_cell.angle_gamma   90.00
#
_symmetry.space_group_name_H-M   'P 1'
#
loop_
_entity.id
_entity.type
_entity.pdbx_description
1 polymer ?
#
loop_
_entity_poly.entity_id
_entity_poly.type
_entity_poly.pdbx_seq_one_letter_code
_entity_poly.pdbx_strand_id
1 'polypeptide(L)' 'MNKEVQFQDWGLVDYQEAWDRQESIFKGVLDIKHDNRVNATAANTPNYLIFTAHPHVYTLGKSG' A
#
# COMPACT_ATOMS: atom_id res chain seq x y z
N MET A 1 13.58 -1.17 -13.16
CA MET A 1 12.97 -1.04 -11.82
C MET A 1 12.50 0.40 -11.67
N ASN A 2 11.22 0.61 -11.35
CA ASN A 2 10.64 1.95 -11.19
C ASN A 2 11.24 2.65 -9.96
N LYS A 3 11.68 3.90 -10.13
CA LYS A 3 12.26 4.73 -9.05
C LYS A 3 11.35 5.87 -8.60
N GLU A 4 10.25 6.09 -9.31
CA GLU A 4 9.26 7.09 -8.93
C GLU A 4 8.49 6.63 -7.70
N VAL A 5 8.29 7.53 -6.75
CA VAL A 5 7.55 7.30 -5.51
C VAL A 5 6.41 8.31 -5.44
N GLN A 6 5.19 7.81 -5.35
CA GLN A 6 3.99 8.60 -5.17
C GLN A 6 3.82 8.90 -3.67
N PHE A 7 3.99 10.17 -3.32
CA PHE A 7 3.77 10.64 -1.96
C PHE A 7 2.27 10.87 -1.71
N GLN A 8 1.78 10.41 -0.56
CA GLN A 8 0.42 10.67 -0.09
C GLN A 8 0.45 11.10 1.37
N ASP A 9 -0.31 12.13 1.71
CA ASP A 9 -0.57 12.52 3.10
C ASP A 9 -2.04 12.29 3.41
N TRP A 10 -2.32 11.34 4.30
CA TRP A 10 -3.67 10.99 4.72
C TRP A 10 -4.11 11.75 5.97
N GLY A 11 -3.20 12.47 6.65
CA GLY A 11 -3.50 13.15 7.90
C GLY A 11 -3.91 12.18 9.02
N LEU A 12 -4.85 12.59 9.86
CA LEU A 12 -5.37 11.78 10.95
C LEU A 12 -6.49 10.85 10.44
N VAL A 13 -6.25 9.54 10.47
CA VAL A 13 -7.19 8.53 9.98
C VAL A 13 -7.35 7.42 11.01
N ASP A 14 -8.56 6.87 11.14
CA ASP A 14 -8.78 5.67 11.94
C ASP A 14 -7.86 4.52 11.47
N TYR A 15 -7.38 3.70 12.42
CA TYR A 15 -6.41 2.67 12.10
C TYR A 15 -6.97 1.63 11.11
N GLN A 16 -8.23 1.20 11.28
CA GLN A 16 -8.83 0.21 10.39
C GLN A 16 -9.06 0.79 8.99
N GLU A 17 -9.52 2.04 8.91
CA GLU A 17 -9.68 2.71 7.61
C GLU A 17 -8.35 2.84 6.87
N ALA A 18 -7.28 3.21 7.57
CA ALA A 18 -5.94 3.29 6.97
C ALA A 18 -5.44 1.90 6.53
N TRP A 19 -5.73 0.86 7.32
CA TRP A 19 -5.40 -0.53 6.97
C TRP A 19 -6.09 -0.96 5.68
N ASP A 20 -7.39 -0.75 5.56
CA ASP A 20 -8.16 -1.14 4.37
C ASP A 20 -7.66 -0.42 3.10
N ARG A 21 -7.32 0.87 3.24
CA ARG A 21 -6.68 1.64 2.15
C ARG A 21 -5.32 1.07 1.77
N GLN A 22 -4.49 0.69 2.75
CA GLN A 22 -3.20 0.04 2.50
C GLN A 22 -3.35 -1.29 1.77
N GLU A 23 -4.31 -2.13 2.18
CA GLU A 23 -4.58 -3.41 1.53
C GLU A 23 -5.04 -3.22 0.08
N SER A 24 -5.90 -2.24 -0.19
CA SER A 24 -6.34 -1.91 -1.54
C SER A 24 -5.17 -1.48 -2.45
N ILE A 25 -4.28 -0.62 -1.95
CA ILE A 25 -3.07 -0.20 -2.69
C ILE A 25 -2.16 -1.40 -2.96
N PHE A 26 -1.93 -2.22 -1.94
CA PHE A 26 -1.06 -3.39 -2.05
C PHE A 26 -1.62 -4.42 -3.05
N LYS A 27 -2.94 -4.66 -3.03
CA LYS A 27 -3.61 -5.52 -3.99
C LYS A 27 -3.42 -5.03 -5.42
N GLY A 28 -3.61 -3.73 -5.69
CA GLY A 28 -3.38 -3.18 -7.02
C GLY A 28 -1.95 -3.39 -7.53
N VAL A 29 -0.95 -3.28 -6.65
CA VAL A 29 0.45 -3.58 -7.00
C VAL A 29 0.65 -5.07 -7.31
N LEU A 30 0.03 -5.97 -6.53
CA LEU A 30 0.09 -7.40 -6.78
C LEU A 30 -0.59 -7.80 -8.09
N ASP A 31 -1.72 -7.18 -8.43
CA ASP A 31 -2.46 -7.45 -9.66
C ASP A 31 -1.61 -7.11 -10.89
N ILE A 32 -0.89 -5.98 -10.89
CA ILE A 32 0.06 -5.63 -11.97
C ILE A 32 1.18 -6.66 -12.09
N LYS A 33 1.76 -7.11 -10.96
CA LYS A 33 2.82 -8.13 -10.98
C LYS A 33 2.30 -9.48 -11.49
N HIS A 34 1.09 -9.83 -11.10
CA HIS A 34 0.43 -11.05 -11.55
C HIS A 34 0.19 -10.99 -13.07
N ASP A 35 -0.36 -9.88 -13.56
CA ASP A 35 -0.63 -9.63 -14.97
C ASP A 35 0.66 -9.71 -15.81
N ASN A 36 1.72 -9.04 -15.38
CA ASN A 36 3.05 -9.14 -16.00
C ASN A 36 3.56 -10.58 -16.11
N ARG A 37 3.27 -11.42 -15.11
CA ARG A 37 3.67 -12.82 -15.13
C ARG A 37 2.80 -13.68 -16.05
N VAL A 38 1.49 -13.46 -16.06
CA VAL A 38 0.53 -14.28 -16.83
C VAL A 38 0.50 -13.88 -18.30
N ASN A 39 0.53 -12.59 -18.58
CA ASN A 39 0.37 -12.03 -19.93
C ASN A 39 1.71 -11.58 -20.55
N ALA A 40 2.84 -11.85 -19.88
CA ALA A 40 4.19 -11.46 -20.32
C ALA A 40 4.32 -9.94 -20.61
N THR A 41 3.55 -9.11 -19.91
CA THR A 41 3.65 -7.66 -19.97
C THR A 41 4.79 -7.14 -19.09
N ALA A 42 5.19 -5.88 -19.31
CA ALA A 42 6.26 -5.22 -18.58
C ALA A 42 5.78 -3.91 -17.92
N ALA A 43 4.53 -3.89 -17.45
CA ALA A 43 3.96 -2.71 -16.80
C ALA A 43 4.72 -2.41 -15.50
N ASN A 44 5.11 -1.15 -15.29
CA ASN A 44 5.78 -0.74 -14.07
C ASN A 44 4.79 -0.76 -12.89
N THR A 45 5.19 -1.33 -11.76
CA THR A 45 4.44 -1.16 -10.52
C THR A 45 4.70 0.23 -9.94
N PRO A 46 3.65 0.92 -9.45
CA PRO A 46 3.84 2.15 -8.70
C PRO A 46 4.47 1.87 -7.33
N ASN A 47 5.25 2.82 -6.82
CA ASN A 47 5.74 2.82 -5.44
C ASN A 47 5.03 3.94 -4.68
N TYR A 48 4.70 3.73 -3.41
CA TYR A 48 3.98 4.69 -2.58
C TYR A 48 4.74 4.97 -1.28
N LEU A 49 4.72 6.22 -0.84
CA LEU A 49 5.10 6.63 0.52
C LEU A 49 3.91 7.35 1.13
N ILE A 50 3.36 6.77 2.20
CA ILE A 50 2.14 7.24 2.83
C ILE A 50 2.49 7.83 4.19
N PHE A 51 2.17 9.10 4.37
CA PHE A 51 2.16 9.76 5.67
C PHE A 51 0.74 9.65 6.24
N THR A 52 0.65 9.23 7.50
CA THR A 52 -0.62 9.09 8.21
C THR A 52 -0.35 9.20 9.71
N ALA A 53 -1.34 9.69 10.44
CA ALA A 53 -1.44 9.64 11.88
C ALA A 53 -2.70 8.86 12.25
N HIS A 54 -2.73 8.30 13.46
CA HIS A 54 -3.89 7.58 13.98
C HIS A 54 -4.33 8.18 15.32
N PRO A 55 -5.64 8.18 15.63
CA PRO A 55 -6.12 8.27 17.01
C PRO A 55 -5.47 7.18 17.87
N HIS A 56 -5.56 7.31 19.20
CA HIS A 56 -5.00 6.31 20.13
C HIS A 56 -5.42 4.89 19.76
N VAL A 57 -4.45 4.05 19.41
CA VAL A 57 -4.66 2.65 19.04
C VAL A 57 -3.53 1.80 19.60
N TYR A 58 -3.88 0.60 20.08
CA TYR A 58 -2.92 -0.46 20.36
C TYR A 58 -2.97 -1.48 19.24
N THR A 59 -1.82 -1.78 18.64
CA THR A 59 -1.68 -2.80 17.61
C THR A 59 -0.82 -3.93 18.16
N LEU A 60 -1.28 -5.18 18.05
CA LEU A 60 -0.48 -6.35 18.41
C LEU A 60 0.06 -6.98 17.13
N GLY A 61 1.39 -7.05 17.04
CA GLY A 61 2.05 -7.71 15.91
C GLY A 61 1.96 -9.23 16.01
N LYS A 62 2.60 -9.92 15.06
CA LYS A 62 2.60 -11.40 15.00
C LYS A 62 3.08 -12.08 16.28
N SER A 63 3.92 -11.42 17.07
CA SER A 63 4.56 -12.00 18.26
C SER A 63 4.04 -11.45 19.59
N GLY A 64 3.02 -10.58 19.57
CA GLY A 64 2.55 -9.87 20.77
C GLY A 64 3.51 -8.76 21.16
#